data_AF-A0A1B8AC57-F1
#
_entry.id   AF-A0A1B8AC57-F1
#
_cell.length_a   1.000
_cell.length_b   1.000
_cell.length_c   1.000
_cell.angle_alpha   90.00
_cell.angle_beta   90.00
_cell.angle_gamma   90.00
#
_symmetry.space_group_name_H-M   'P 1'
#
loop_
_entity.id
_entity.type
_entity.pdbx_description
1 polymer ?
#
loop_
_entity_poly.entity_id
_entity_poly.type
_entity_poly.pdbx_seq_one_letter_code
_entity_poly.pdbx_strand_id
1 'polypeptide(L)'
;MYNSLTRIQNTFGFFTTVAFVVAAFIAASDFIAPRAPDAGIFAVSNSQVVKGRPHYYSTKKEEYAIIRFDLDADLRSLFTWNTKQVFVYVTAEWPGPNNSTNEAVIWDKIITNPSADHLQNIGPVAMKKLKRSAEGKTIDPDRGFLGLKNQKPKYQITHPTGKVAATEDVKLKLHYNVQPWVGFLTWDQTRDLGHWKALGNGESPKFNLPAIKTKKKDAKKKSY
;
A
#
# COMPACT_ATOMS: atom_id res chain seq x y z
N MET A 1 -0.34 -23.98 -52.00
CA MET A 1 -0.45 -25.17 -51.14
C MET A 1 -0.77 -24.70 -49.72
N TYR A 2 -1.98 -24.93 -49.23
CA TYR A 2 -2.35 -24.60 -47.84
C TYR A 2 -1.85 -25.73 -46.94
N ASN A 3 -0.65 -25.60 -46.37
CA ASN A 3 -0.17 -26.56 -45.39
C ASN A 3 -0.88 -26.31 -44.05
N SER A 4 -1.21 -27.36 -43.30
CA SER A 4 -1.95 -27.26 -42.03
C SER A 4 -1.34 -26.24 -41.05
N LEU A 5 -0.01 -26.11 -41.04
CA LEU A 5 0.72 -25.10 -40.27
C LEU A 5 0.31 -23.66 -40.61
N THR A 6 0.14 -23.33 -41.89
CA THR A 6 -0.27 -21.99 -42.33
C THR A 6 -1.70 -21.65 -41.88
N ARG A 7 -2.58 -22.65 -41.84
CA ARG A 7 -3.97 -22.48 -41.36
C ARG A 7 -4.01 -22.27 -39.86
N ILE A 8 -3.20 -23.01 -39.09
CA ILE A 8 -3.06 -22.84 -37.64
C ILE A 8 -2.50 -21.46 -37.32
N GLN A 9 -1.44 -21.04 -38.02
CA GLN A 9 -0.83 -19.72 -37.84
C GLN A 9 -1.84 -18.59 -38.10
N ASN A 10 -2.61 -18.67 -39.19
CA ASN A 10 -3.65 -17.67 -39.50
C ASN A 10 -4.78 -17.67 -38.47
N THR A 11 -5.22 -18.85 -38.01
CA THR A 11 -6.28 -18.98 -37.00
C THR A 11 -5.83 -18.39 -35.67
N PHE A 12 -4.59 -18.68 -35.24
CA PHE A 12 -4.01 -18.13 -34.03
C PHE A 12 -3.77 -16.62 -34.14
N GLY A 13 -3.30 -16.13 -35.30
CA GLY A 13 -3.17 -14.70 -35.58
C GLY A 13 -4.52 -13.98 -35.52
N PHE A 14 -5.57 -14.55 -36.11
CA PHE A 14 -6.92 -13.99 -36.00
C PHE A 14 -7.45 -14.01 -34.57
N PHE A 15 -7.28 -15.13 -33.85
CA PHE A 15 -7.71 -15.22 -32.45
C PHE A 15 -7.00 -14.19 -31.57
N THR A 16 -5.69 -14.05 -31.69
CA THR A 16 -4.90 -13.09 -30.90
C THR A 16 -5.28 -11.65 -31.22
N THR A 17 -5.47 -11.30 -32.50
CA THR A 17 -5.92 -9.94 -32.86
C THR A 17 -7.28 -9.61 -32.27
N VAL A 18 -8.26 -10.53 -32.36
CA VAL A 18 -9.57 -10.34 -31.72
C VAL A 18 -9.44 -10.21 -30.20
N ALA A 19 -8.62 -11.06 -29.57
CA ALA A 19 -8.38 -11.01 -28.13
C ALA A 19 -7.77 -9.67 -27.69
N PHE A 20 -6.80 -9.13 -28.44
CA PHE A 20 -6.20 -7.83 -28.15
C PHE A 20 -7.19 -6.67 -28.35
N VAL A 21 -8.04 -6.74 -29.38
CA VAL A 21 -9.09 -5.72 -29.60
C VAL A 21 -10.08 -5.71 -28.45
N VAL A 22 -10.56 -6.87 -28.01
CA VAL A 22 -11.45 -6.99 -26.83
C VAL A 22 -10.75 -6.50 -25.56
N ALA A 23 -9.48 -6.87 -25.37
CA ALA A 23 -8.66 -6.41 -24.25
C ALA A 23 -8.51 -4.87 -24.23
N ALA A 24 -8.33 -4.25 -25.40
CA ALA A 24 -8.26 -2.80 -25.53
C ALA A 24 -9.58 -2.13 -25.15
N PHE A 25 -10.73 -2.68 -25.57
CA PHE A 25 -12.04 -2.17 -25.15
C PHE A 25 -12.26 -2.30 -23.65
N ILE A 26 -11.88 -3.44 -23.07
CA ILE A 26 -11.92 -3.66 -21.62
C ILE A 26 -11.08 -2.59 -20.91
N ALA A 27 -9.82 -2.40 -21.31
CA ALA A 27 -8.93 -1.40 -20.72
C ALA A 27 -9.49 0.03 -20.86
N ALA A 28 -10.09 0.36 -22.01
CA ALA A 28 -10.68 1.68 -22.25
C ALA A 28 -11.95 1.92 -21.40
N SER A 29 -12.79 0.91 -21.24
CA SER A 29 -14.03 1.02 -20.48
C SER A 29 -13.81 1.24 -18.97
N ASP A 30 -12.64 0.89 -18.45
CA ASP A 30 -12.26 1.14 -17.06
C ASP A 30 -12.12 2.65 -16.73
N PHE A 31 -11.81 3.49 -17.72
CA PHE A 31 -11.75 4.95 -17.56
C PHE A 31 -13.13 5.60 -17.32
N ILE A 32 -14.20 4.90 -17.66
CA ILE A 32 -15.58 5.38 -17.47
C ILE A 32 -16.06 5.08 -16.04
N ALA A 33 -15.48 4.10 -15.37
CA ALA A 33 -15.89 3.72 -14.02
C ALA A 33 -15.54 4.85 -13.01
N PRO A 34 -16.51 5.28 -12.17
CA PRO A 34 -16.27 6.32 -11.18
C PRO A 34 -15.31 5.83 -10.10
N ARG A 35 -14.30 6.66 -9.80
CA ARG A 35 -13.31 6.39 -8.75
C ARG A 35 -13.17 7.64 -7.89
N ALA A 36 -13.50 7.51 -6.62
CA ALA A 36 -13.37 8.60 -5.65
C ALA A 36 -12.93 8.00 -4.32
N PRO A 37 -11.63 7.70 -4.17
CA PRO A 37 -11.10 7.20 -2.91
C PRO A 37 -11.00 8.34 -1.90
N ASP A 38 -11.29 8.04 -0.63
CA ASP A 38 -11.22 9.03 0.46
C ASP A 38 -10.53 8.41 1.68
N ALA A 39 -9.70 9.19 2.37
CA ALA A 39 -9.06 8.81 3.61
C ALA A 39 -9.65 9.67 4.75
N GLY A 40 -10.72 9.19 5.39
CA GLY A 40 -11.43 9.95 6.42
C GLY A 40 -10.55 10.36 7.61
N ILE A 41 -10.00 9.39 8.34
CA ILE A 41 -9.18 9.65 9.53
C ILE A 41 -7.76 9.20 9.24
N PHE A 42 -6.80 10.11 9.35
CA PHE A 42 -5.40 9.74 9.29
C PHE A 42 -4.60 10.46 10.38
N ALA A 43 -4.37 9.76 11.49
CA ALA A 43 -3.76 10.34 12.67
C ALA A 43 -2.64 9.45 13.22
N VAL A 44 -1.63 10.08 13.81
CA VAL A 44 -0.58 9.36 14.52
C VAL A 44 -1.05 9.07 15.94
N SER A 45 -1.09 7.79 16.30
CA SER A 45 -1.50 7.35 17.63
C SER A 45 -0.32 7.28 18.60
N ASN A 46 0.87 6.88 18.11
CA ASN A 46 2.08 6.87 18.92
C ASN A 46 3.33 6.88 18.04
N SER A 47 4.31 7.72 18.37
CA SER A 47 5.64 7.66 17.77
C SER A 47 6.69 7.41 18.85
N GLN A 48 7.66 6.54 18.56
CA GLN A 48 8.78 6.27 19.45
C GLN A 48 10.07 6.07 18.64
N VAL A 49 11.19 6.55 19.19
CA VAL A 49 12.52 6.34 18.60
C VAL A 49 13.35 5.49 19.54
N VAL A 50 13.92 4.42 19.00
CA VAL A 50 14.73 3.45 19.73
C VAL A 50 16.09 3.35 19.07
N LYS A 51 17.14 3.21 19.88
CA LYS A 51 18.50 2.95 19.41
C LYS A 51 18.82 1.47 19.57
N GLY A 52 19.14 0.78 18.48
CA GLY A 52 19.37 -0.66 18.49
C GLY A 52 19.97 -1.18 17.19
N ARG A 53 19.88 -2.50 16.98
CA ARG A 53 20.19 -3.11 15.69
C ARG A 53 18.87 -3.32 14.95
N PRO A 54 18.58 -2.54 13.88
CA PRO A 54 17.30 -2.65 13.17
C PRO A 54 17.18 -3.99 12.41
N HIS A 55 18.31 -4.53 11.93
CA HIS A 55 18.36 -5.84 11.29
C HIS A 55 19.32 -6.77 12.04
N TYR A 56 18.98 -8.06 12.14
CA TYR A 56 19.75 -9.05 12.90
C TYR A 56 21.21 -9.14 12.43
N TYR A 57 21.44 -8.98 11.14
CA TYR A 57 22.76 -9.02 10.51
C TYR A 57 23.52 -7.68 10.51
N SER A 58 22.91 -6.58 10.96
CA SER A 58 23.61 -5.29 11.00
C SER A 58 24.53 -5.22 12.22
N THR A 59 25.81 -4.98 11.97
CA THR A 59 26.82 -4.78 13.03
C THR A 59 26.67 -3.40 13.69
N LYS A 60 26.10 -2.43 12.97
CA LYS A 60 25.94 -1.04 13.40
C LYS A 60 24.71 -0.85 14.28
N LYS A 61 24.86 -0.06 15.35
CA LYS A 61 23.74 0.39 16.17
C LYS A 61 23.22 1.69 15.60
N GLU A 62 21.98 1.67 15.15
CA GLU A 62 21.31 2.78 14.49
C GLU A 62 20.05 3.16 15.25
N GLU A 63 19.60 4.39 15.03
CA GLU A 63 18.32 4.87 15.52
C GLU A 63 17.24 4.52 14.52
N TYR A 64 16.14 3.94 15.00
CA TYR A 64 14.98 3.67 14.19
C TYR A 64 13.71 4.16 14.87
N ALA A 65 12.80 4.68 14.06
CA ALA A 65 11.49 5.12 14.51
C ALA A 65 10.45 4.02 14.30
N ILE A 66 9.58 3.86 15.30
CA ILE A 66 8.38 3.03 15.23
C ILE A 66 7.20 3.99 15.34
N ILE A 67 6.45 4.14 14.26
CA ILE A 67 5.29 5.02 14.18
C ILE A 67 4.04 4.15 14.10
N ARG A 68 3.11 4.38 15.02
CA ARG A 68 1.79 3.78 15.06
C ARG A 68 0.77 4.82 14.66
N PHE A 69 -0.20 4.40 13.87
CA PHE A 69 -1.16 5.30 13.27
C PHE A 69 -2.56 4.69 13.27
N ASP A 70 -3.53 5.58 13.19
CA ASP A 70 -4.93 5.29 12.96
C ASP A 70 -5.24 5.74 11.53
N LEU A 71 -5.79 4.83 10.73
CA LEU A 71 -6.15 5.09 9.34
C LEU A 71 -7.57 4.58 9.11
N ASP A 72 -8.44 5.46 8.66
CA ASP A 72 -9.76 5.16 8.13
C ASP A 72 -9.76 5.58 6.66
N ALA A 73 -9.72 4.62 5.75
CA ALA A 73 -9.69 4.86 4.31
C ALA A 73 -10.76 4.08 3.57
N ASP A 74 -11.57 4.77 2.80
CA ASP A 74 -12.55 4.24 1.87
C ASP A 74 -11.97 4.15 0.47
N LEU A 75 -11.49 2.96 0.12
CA LEU A 75 -10.95 2.63 -1.20
C LEU A 75 -11.92 1.77 -2.02
N ARG A 76 -13.18 1.63 -1.58
CA ARG A 76 -14.17 0.76 -2.22
C ARG A 76 -14.41 1.16 -3.68
N SER A 77 -14.41 2.46 -3.96
CA SER A 77 -14.59 3.00 -5.31
C SER A 77 -13.47 2.62 -6.29
N LEU A 78 -12.31 2.15 -5.81
CA LEU A 78 -11.23 1.64 -6.65
C LEU A 78 -11.49 0.21 -7.15
N PHE A 79 -12.43 -0.52 -6.54
CA PHE A 79 -12.81 -1.87 -6.95
C PHE A 79 -13.90 -1.81 -8.02
N THR A 80 -13.47 -1.75 -9.28
CA THR A 80 -14.34 -1.89 -10.44
C THR A 80 -14.41 -3.35 -10.89
N TRP A 81 -15.19 -3.63 -11.93
CA TRP A 81 -15.23 -4.94 -12.57
C TRP A 81 -13.88 -5.36 -13.19
N ASN A 82 -12.99 -4.41 -13.53
CA ASN A 82 -11.67 -4.68 -14.08
C ASN A 82 -10.56 -4.71 -13.00
N THR A 83 -10.84 -4.36 -11.75
CA THR A 83 -9.82 -4.33 -10.71
C THR A 83 -9.49 -5.74 -10.23
N LYS A 84 -8.22 -6.13 -10.36
CA LYS A 84 -7.68 -7.39 -9.85
C LYS A 84 -7.26 -7.27 -8.40
N GLN A 85 -6.47 -6.24 -8.09
CA GLN A 85 -5.99 -5.96 -6.74
C GLN A 85 -5.61 -4.49 -6.58
N VAL A 86 -5.70 -4.00 -5.34
CA VAL A 86 -5.22 -2.68 -4.94
C VAL A 86 -4.10 -2.87 -3.94
N PHE A 87 -2.94 -2.32 -4.26
CA PHE A 87 -1.79 -2.23 -3.37
C PHE A 87 -1.85 -0.91 -2.62
N VAL A 88 -2.00 -0.96 -1.30
CA VAL A 88 -2.10 0.23 -0.45
C VAL A 88 -0.87 0.28 0.43
N TYR A 89 -0.26 1.45 0.56
CA TYR A 89 0.89 1.61 1.42
C TYR A 89 0.90 3.00 2.05
N VAL A 90 1.49 3.07 3.24
CA VAL A 90 1.66 4.30 3.99
C VAL A 90 3.13 4.62 4.04
N THR A 91 3.47 5.84 3.65
CA THR A 91 4.80 6.40 3.74
C THR A 91 4.87 7.44 4.84
N ALA A 92 6.05 7.58 5.44
CA ALA A 92 6.41 8.71 6.27
C ALA A 92 7.32 9.62 5.46
N GLU A 93 6.92 10.88 5.30
CA GLU A 93 7.69 11.91 4.63
C GLU A 93 8.26 12.88 5.68
N TRP A 94 9.52 13.28 5.52
CA TRP A 94 10.17 14.30 6.36
C TRP A 94 11.17 15.14 5.57
N PRO A 95 11.41 16.40 5.96
CA PRO A 95 12.34 17.27 5.25
C PRO A 95 13.79 16.74 5.33
N GLY A 96 14.49 16.78 4.21
CA GLY A 96 15.89 16.47 4.05
C GLY A 96 16.74 17.72 3.77
N PRO A 97 18.07 17.57 3.70
CA PRO A 97 18.97 18.67 3.36
C PRO A 97 18.71 19.16 1.92
N ASN A 98 18.98 20.44 1.64
CA ASN A 98 18.87 21.04 0.31
C ASN A 98 17.47 20.95 -0.33
N ASN A 99 16.42 21.15 0.46
CA ASN A 99 15.02 21.13 -0.02
C ASN A 99 14.60 19.77 -0.63
N SER A 100 15.29 18.67 -0.26
CA SER A 100 14.84 17.32 -0.58
C SER A 100 13.80 16.86 0.44
N THR A 101 12.92 15.95 0.03
CA THR A 101 12.00 15.23 0.92
C THR A 101 12.46 13.79 1.02
N ASN A 102 12.69 13.32 2.24
CA ASN A 102 12.93 11.92 2.51
C ASN A 102 11.59 11.20 2.68
N GLU A 103 11.49 10.00 2.13
CA GLU A 103 10.28 9.19 2.18
C GLU A 103 10.63 7.74 2.53
N ALA A 104 9.87 7.13 3.42
CA ALA A 104 10.01 5.72 3.76
C ALA A 104 8.67 5.03 3.98
N VAL A 105 8.48 3.85 3.39
CA VAL A 105 7.30 3.02 3.60
C VAL A 105 7.32 2.41 5.01
N ILE A 106 6.25 2.60 5.77
CA ILE A 106 6.12 2.03 7.13
C ILE A 106 5.12 0.87 7.18
N TRP A 107 4.18 0.83 6.25
CA TRP A 107 3.12 -0.18 6.21
C TRP A 107 2.61 -0.35 4.79
N ASP A 108 2.21 -1.56 4.45
CA ASP A 108 1.61 -1.93 3.17
C ASP A 108 0.51 -2.96 3.39
N LYS A 109 -0.42 -3.07 2.44
CA LYS A 109 -1.41 -4.15 2.37
C LYS A 109 -1.89 -4.33 0.94
N ILE A 110 -1.98 -5.58 0.52
CA ILE A 110 -2.59 -5.94 -0.75
C ILE A 110 -4.04 -6.31 -0.48
N ILE A 111 -4.97 -5.64 -1.15
CA ILE A 111 -6.39 -5.95 -1.12
C ILE A 111 -6.75 -6.53 -2.49
N THR A 112 -6.95 -7.84 -2.56
CA THR A 112 -7.36 -8.53 -3.80
C THR A 112 -8.86 -8.39 -4.03
N ASN A 113 -9.31 -8.49 -5.27
CA ASN A 113 -10.70 -8.75 -5.61
C ASN A 113 -11.08 -10.18 -5.14
N PRO A 114 -12.32 -10.45 -4.68
CA PRO A 114 -12.74 -11.80 -4.30
C PRO A 114 -12.44 -12.89 -5.33
N SER A 115 -12.59 -12.57 -6.63
CA SER A 115 -12.24 -13.48 -7.73
C SER A 115 -10.74 -13.81 -7.79
N ALA A 116 -9.89 -12.92 -7.27
CA ALA A 116 -8.44 -13.00 -7.24
C ALA A 116 -7.87 -13.52 -5.91
N ASP A 117 -8.70 -13.93 -4.94
CA ASP A 117 -8.22 -14.35 -3.61
C ASP A 117 -7.30 -15.57 -3.63
N HIS A 118 -7.41 -16.36 -4.69
CA HIS A 118 -6.50 -17.48 -4.95
C HIS A 118 -5.03 -17.07 -5.13
N LEU A 119 -4.75 -15.79 -5.37
CA LEU A 119 -3.40 -15.24 -5.52
C LEU A 119 -2.73 -14.93 -4.18
N GLN A 120 -3.49 -14.85 -3.09
CA GLN A 120 -2.88 -14.68 -1.78
C GLN A 120 -2.19 -15.98 -1.38
N ASN A 121 -0.98 -15.87 -0.82
CA ASN A 121 -0.15 -16.99 -0.39
C ASN A 121 -0.71 -17.61 0.91
N ILE A 122 -1.92 -18.14 0.81
CA ILE A 122 -2.73 -18.66 1.90
C ILE A 122 -2.67 -20.18 1.83
N GLY A 123 -2.43 -20.82 2.98
CA GLY A 123 -2.43 -22.27 3.07
C GLY A 123 -3.74 -22.90 2.55
N PRO A 124 -3.69 -24.13 2.03
CA PRO A 124 -4.80 -24.76 1.29
C PRO A 124 -6.12 -24.81 2.09
N VAL A 125 -6.03 -24.95 3.42
CA VAL A 125 -7.20 -24.98 4.32
C VAL A 125 -7.90 -23.63 4.39
N ALA A 126 -7.14 -22.55 4.55
CA ALA A 126 -7.71 -21.20 4.61
C ALA A 126 -8.23 -20.77 3.23
N MET A 127 -7.57 -21.17 2.14
CA MET A 127 -8.05 -20.98 0.78
C MET A 127 -9.40 -21.66 0.54
N LYS A 128 -9.57 -22.91 1.00
CA LYS A 128 -10.85 -23.64 0.89
C LYS A 128 -11.97 -22.95 1.66
N LYS A 129 -11.68 -22.41 2.84
CA LYS A 129 -12.65 -21.64 3.64
C LYS A 129 -13.05 -20.34 2.94
N LEU A 130 -12.08 -19.60 2.39
CA LEU A 130 -12.34 -18.36 1.65
C LEU A 130 -13.21 -18.61 0.41
N LYS A 131 -12.85 -19.60 -0.42
CA LYS A 131 -13.66 -19.98 -1.60
C LYS A 131 -15.09 -20.34 -1.22
N ARG A 132 -15.27 -21.22 -0.24
CA ARG A 132 -16.61 -21.59 0.26
C ARG A 132 -17.40 -20.40 0.83
N SER A 133 -16.70 -19.42 1.42
CA SER A 133 -17.33 -18.21 1.97
C SER A 133 -17.66 -17.16 0.91
N ALA A 134 -17.02 -17.22 -0.26
CA ALA A 134 -17.16 -16.31 -1.39
C ALA A 134 -18.07 -16.87 -2.50
N GLU A 135 -18.30 -18.19 -2.55
CA GLU A 135 -19.22 -18.83 -3.49
C GLU A 135 -20.63 -18.22 -3.39
N GLY A 136 -21.11 -17.68 -4.51
CA GLY A 136 -22.45 -17.07 -4.63
C GLY A 136 -22.58 -15.66 -4.07
N LYS A 137 -21.53 -15.08 -3.48
CA LYS A 137 -21.52 -13.68 -3.04
C LYS A 137 -21.01 -12.77 -4.15
N THR A 138 -21.69 -11.65 -4.39
CA THR A 138 -21.13 -10.53 -5.14
C THR A 138 -19.91 -9.97 -4.42
N ILE A 139 -19.13 -9.10 -5.09
CA ILE A 139 -18.01 -8.40 -4.44
C ILE A 139 -18.53 -7.80 -3.14
N ASP A 140 -17.94 -8.19 -2.01
CA ASP A 140 -18.33 -7.68 -0.69
C ASP A 140 -18.25 -6.15 -0.76
N PRO A 141 -19.38 -5.42 -0.59
CA PRO A 141 -19.42 -3.99 -0.78
C PRO A 141 -18.51 -3.25 0.20
N ASP A 142 -18.16 -3.85 1.34
CA ASP A 142 -17.24 -3.26 2.32
C ASP A 142 -15.76 -3.52 2.02
N ARG A 143 -15.48 -4.30 0.97
CA ARG A 143 -14.12 -4.64 0.57
C ARG A 143 -13.44 -3.44 -0.07
N GLY A 144 -12.38 -2.97 0.59
CA GLY A 144 -11.70 -1.72 0.23
C GLY A 144 -11.79 -0.67 1.34
N PHE A 145 -12.66 -0.87 2.33
CA PHE A 145 -12.61 -0.09 3.55
C PHE A 145 -11.46 -0.55 4.46
N LEU A 146 -10.68 0.39 4.97
CA LEU A 146 -9.55 0.16 5.88
C LEU A 146 -9.76 0.94 7.17
N GLY A 147 -10.35 0.32 8.20
CA GLY A 147 -10.47 0.87 9.55
C GLY A 147 -9.38 0.37 10.49
N LEU A 148 -8.17 0.91 10.36
CA LEU A 148 -7.00 0.53 11.15
C LEU A 148 -6.91 1.40 12.41
N LYS A 149 -6.92 0.78 13.59
CA LYS A 149 -6.72 1.46 14.88
C LYS A 149 -5.44 1.01 15.54
N ASN A 150 -4.64 1.97 15.97
CA ASN A 150 -3.35 1.79 16.63
C ASN A 150 -2.46 0.80 15.86
N GLN A 151 -2.43 0.92 14.54
CA GLN A 151 -1.76 -0.02 13.65
C GLN A 151 -0.26 0.00 13.91
N LYS A 152 0.33 -1.19 14.08
CA LYS A 152 1.78 -1.33 14.16
C LYS A 152 2.38 -1.21 12.75
N PRO A 153 3.52 -0.52 12.61
CA PRO A 153 4.22 -0.47 11.33
C PRO A 153 4.80 -1.86 11.04
N LYS A 154 4.86 -2.20 9.75
CA LYS A 154 5.57 -3.40 9.27
C LYS A 154 7.06 -3.14 9.17
N TYR A 155 7.42 -1.93 8.76
CA TYR A 155 8.80 -1.51 8.55
C TYR A 155 9.16 -0.39 9.51
N GLN A 156 10.40 -0.43 9.99
CA GLN A 156 10.96 0.60 10.86
C GLN A 156 11.70 1.62 10.00
N ILE A 157 11.61 2.90 10.35
CA ILE A 157 12.32 3.94 9.62
C ILE A 157 13.72 4.07 10.18
N THR A 158 14.73 3.96 9.32
CA THR A 158 16.12 4.35 9.60
C THR A 158 16.52 5.48 8.64
N HIS A 159 17.52 6.25 9.01
CA HIS A 159 18.11 7.27 8.12
C HIS A 159 19.55 6.88 7.79
N PRO A 160 20.06 7.18 6.58
CA PRO A 160 21.43 6.83 6.18
C PRO A 160 22.54 7.36 7.11
N THR A 161 22.28 8.46 7.83
CA THR A 161 23.22 9.00 8.84
C THR A 161 23.22 8.21 10.16
N GLY A 162 22.31 7.25 10.33
CA GLY A 162 22.12 6.46 11.55
C GLY A 162 21.38 7.18 12.68
N LYS A 163 20.91 8.42 12.45
CA LYS A 163 20.15 9.23 13.41
C LYS A 163 18.78 9.61 12.85
N VAL A 164 17.74 9.38 13.64
CA VAL A 164 16.32 9.62 13.28
C VAL A 164 15.58 10.33 14.43
N ALA A 165 16.21 10.46 15.60
CA ALA A 165 15.61 11.14 16.73
C ALA A 165 15.46 12.65 16.46
N ALA A 166 14.39 13.24 17.00
CA ALA A 166 14.11 14.67 16.90
C ALA A 166 13.98 15.19 15.45
N THR A 167 13.60 14.34 14.49
CA THR A 167 13.17 14.82 13.17
C THR A 167 11.86 15.58 13.29
N GLU A 168 11.86 16.81 12.80
CA GLU A 168 10.71 17.69 12.78
C GLU A 168 9.89 17.52 11.48
N ASP A 169 8.63 17.95 11.49
CA ASP A 169 7.76 18.01 10.32
C ASP A 169 7.56 16.67 9.60
N VAL A 170 7.51 15.57 10.35
CA VAL A 170 7.16 14.26 9.80
C VAL A 170 5.67 14.23 9.52
N LYS A 171 5.28 13.78 8.33
CA LYS A 171 3.87 13.52 7.98
C LYS A 171 3.73 12.11 7.43
N LEU A 172 2.56 11.52 7.58
CA LEU A 172 2.22 10.25 6.95
C LEU A 172 1.38 10.52 5.70
N LYS A 173 1.61 9.72 4.66
CA LYS A 173 0.88 9.81 3.41
C LYS A 173 0.39 8.44 2.97
N LEU A 174 -0.87 8.39 2.56
CA LEU A 174 -1.52 7.20 2.03
C LEU A 174 -1.32 7.18 0.52
N HIS A 175 -0.78 6.08 0.03
CA HIS A 175 -0.69 5.81 -1.39
C HIS A 175 -1.44 4.54 -1.72
N TYR A 176 -1.93 4.48 -2.95
CA TYR A 176 -2.51 3.28 -3.50
C TYR A 176 -2.05 3.09 -4.95
N ASN A 177 -2.10 1.85 -5.39
CA ASN A 177 -1.88 1.46 -6.76
C ASN A 177 -2.93 0.41 -7.14
N VAL A 178 -3.68 0.69 -8.20
CA VAL A 178 -4.71 -0.21 -8.73
C VAL A 178 -4.11 -1.00 -9.88
N GLN A 179 -4.12 -2.31 -9.72
CA GLN A 179 -3.78 -3.26 -10.77
C GLN A 179 -5.05 -3.81 -11.41
N PRO A 180 -5.29 -3.55 -12.70
CA PRO A 180 -6.40 -4.15 -13.42
C PRO A 180 -6.09 -5.59 -13.85
N TRP A 181 -7.13 -6.32 -14.27
CA TRP A 181 -6.99 -7.57 -15.00
C TRP A 181 -6.38 -7.34 -16.38
N VAL A 182 -6.84 -6.30 -17.06
CA VAL A 182 -6.36 -5.88 -18.38
C VAL A 182 -6.24 -4.37 -18.42
N GLY A 183 -5.07 -3.84 -18.79
CA GLY A 183 -4.84 -2.41 -18.92
C GLY A 183 -3.64 -1.91 -18.12
N PHE A 184 -3.60 -0.60 -17.89
CA PHE A 184 -2.48 0.07 -17.23
C PHE A 184 -2.62 0.06 -15.70
N LEU A 185 -1.49 -0.05 -15.02
CA LEU A 185 -1.41 0.22 -13.60
C LEU A 185 -1.69 1.71 -13.35
N THR A 186 -2.54 2.01 -12.37
CA THR A 186 -2.87 3.40 -12.00
C THR A 186 -2.50 3.65 -10.56
N TRP A 187 -2.03 4.86 -10.26
CA TRP A 187 -1.42 5.21 -8.98
C TRP A 187 -2.24 6.28 -8.28
N ASP A 188 -1.70 6.78 -7.17
CA ASP A 188 -2.21 7.92 -6.45
C ASP A 188 -2.37 9.12 -7.37
N GLN A 189 -3.61 9.59 -7.45
CA GLN A 189 -3.96 10.68 -8.33
C GLN A 189 -3.98 11.99 -7.53
N THR A 190 -3.18 12.96 -7.96
CA THR A 190 -3.07 14.29 -7.32
C THR A 190 -4.07 15.31 -7.88
N ARG A 191 -4.74 15.00 -9.00
CA ARG A 191 -5.68 15.90 -9.69
C ARG A 191 -6.88 15.13 -10.23
N ASP A 192 -8.04 15.76 -10.24
CA ASP A 192 -9.22 15.17 -10.86
C ASP A 192 -9.00 14.93 -12.36
N LEU A 193 -9.36 13.73 -12.83
CA LEU A 193 -9.38 13.31 -14.22
C LEU A 193 -10.76 12.73 -14.55
N GLY A 194 -11.68 13.59 -14.99
CA GLY A 194 -13.04 13.18 -15.36
C GLY A 194 -13.78 12.51 -14.20
N HIS A 195 -14.07 11.21 -14.34
CA HIS A 195 -14.73 10.39 -13.31
C HIS A 195 -13.79 9.89 -12.20
N TRP A 196 -12.49 10.16 -12.32
CA TRP A 196 -11.49 9.79 -11.33
C TRP A 196 -11.12 11.02 -10.51
N LYS A 197 -11.42 10.97 -9.22
CA LYS A 197 -11.13 12.03 -8.27
C LYS A 197 -9.80 11.80 -7.58
N ALA A 198 -9.14 12.90 -7.21
CA ALA A 198 -7.96 12.84 -6.38
C ALA A 198 -8.27 12.24 -5.00
N LEU A 199 -7.27 11.63 -4.36
CA LEU A 199 -7.43 11.05 -3.03
C LEU A 199 -7.76 12.14 -2.00
N GLY A 200 -8.94 12.06 -1.40
CA GLY A 200 -9.34 12.93 -0.30
C GLY A 200 -8.54 12.65 0.97
N ASN A 201 -8.06 13.69 1.66
CA ASN A 201 -7.50 13.62 3.01
C ASN A 201 -6.39 12.56 3.23
N GLY A 202 -5.65 12.21 2.18
CA GLY A 202 -4.60 11.17 2.22
C GLY A 202 -3.33 11.52 3.00
N GLU A 203 -3.29 12.66 3.69
CA GLU A 203 -2.13 13.12 4.47
C GLU A 203 -2.50 13.31 5.94
N SER A 204 -1.63 12.85 6.85
CA SER A 204 -1.80 13.09 8.28
C SER A 204 -1.32 14.50 8.66
N PRO A 205 -1.79 15.05 9.80
CA PRO A 205 -1.15 16.21 10.41
C PRO A 205 0.34 15.96 10.64
N LYS A 206 1.14 17.02 10.51
CA LYS A 206 2.58 16.98 10.81
C LYS A 206 2.79 16.73 12.30
N PHE A 207 3.81 15.94 12.62
CA PHE A 207 4.22 15.63 13.98
C PHE A 207 5.74 15.49 14.06
N ASN A 208 6.28 15.60 15.26
CA ASN A 208 7.71 15.49 15.50
C ASN A 208 8.05 14.11 16.07
N LEU A 209 9.17 13.55 15.62
CA LEU A 209 9.70 12.33 16.22
C LEU A 209 10.32 12.65 17.59
N PRO A 210 10.00 11.86 18.63
CA PRO A 210 10.52 12.14 19.97
C PRO A 210 12.04 11.93 20.03
N ALA A 211 12.68 12.60 20.97
CA ALA A 211 14.06 12.31 21.34
C ALA A 211 14.19 10.87 21.86
N ILE A 212 15.37 10.27 21.70
CA ILE A 212 15.66 8.95 22.27
C ILE A 212 15.43 9.01 23.77
N LYS A 213 14.60 8.08 24.28
CA LYS A 213 14.48 7.85 25.71
C LYS A 213 15.83 7.35 26.22
N THR A 214 16.67 8.24 26.73
CA THR A 214 17.85 7.86 27.50
C THR A 214 17.37 7.10 28.72
N LYS A 215 17.68 5.81 28.83
CA LYS A 215 17.56 5.10 30.11
C LYS A 215 18.38 5.91 31.12
N LYS A 216 17.71 6.56 32.08
CA LYS A 216 18.39 7.09 33.27
C LYS A 216 19.18 5.91 33.84
N LYS A 217 20.50 5.95 33.75
CA LYS A 217 21.34 5.07 34.57
C LYS A 217 21.03 5.50 35.99
N ASP A 218 20.35 4.64 36.73
CA ASP A 218 20.16 4.84 38.16
C ASP A 218 21.53 5.09 38.78
N ALA A 219 21.74 6.33 39.19
CA ALA A 219 22.83 6.73 40.06
C ALA A 219 22.56 6.14 41.45
N LYS A 220 22.71 4.82 41.58
CA LYS A 220 22.98 4.15 42.86
C LYS A 220 24.32 3.44 42.72
N LYS A 221 25.39 4.23 42.69
CA LYS A 221 26.66 3.76 43.26
C LYS A 221 26.39 3.52 44.74
N LYS A 222 26.17 2.26 45.13
CA LYS A 222 26.37 1.87 46.53
C LYS A 222 27.87 1.96 46.78
N SER A 223 28.28 3.02 47.47
CA SER A 223 29.55 3.02 48.21
C SER A 223 29.40 2.03 49.36
N TYR A 224 30.18 0.96 49.32
CA TYR A 224 30.63 0.22 50.48
C TYR A 224 32.15 0.29 50.48
#